data_AF-A0A1B7UH65-F1
#
_entry.id   AF-A0A1B7UH65-F1
#
_cell.length_a   1.000
_cell.length_b   1.000
_cell.length_c   1.000
_cell.angle_alpha   90.00
_cell.angle_beta   90.00
_cell.angle_gamma   90.00
#
_symmetry.space_group_name_H-M   'P 1'
#
loop_
_entity.id
_entity.type
_entity.pdbx_description
1 polymer ?
#
loop_
_entity_poly.entity_id
_entity_poly.type
_entity_poly.pdbx_seq_one_letter_code
_entity_poly.pdbx_strand_id
1 'polypeptide(L)'
;MIRRGSTNQTAISLLQELLLQAGMLTKTDTKGEFDQHTEQAVKAFQLANGLVADGIVGEKTWVTLQQVTSAGQSGTVQKPRYLGEQDFVNAALALNLEPAIVKAVYKVESNGNGFVGDLPKILFEGHVFWERLNLIGKNPLKLAVGNETILYPKWTKVHYLGGAREHLRLNRAEAIHQDTARESASWGLFQIMGYHWKTLDYLSIDDFVTRMQQHESEQLEAFCRFIQKKKAKSGMSLRDLLEQKDWANFALYYNGTGYRQNAYDDKLREQYRKFSTLS
;
A
#
# COMPACT_ATOMS: atom_id res chain seq x y z
N MET A 1 -12.32 -9.63 -4.51
CA MET A 1 -12.58 -8.80 -3.30
C MET A 1 -14.07 -8.81 -3.05
N ILE A 2 -14.51 -9.02 -1.81
CA ILE A 2 -15.93 -9.02 -1.41
C ILE A 2 -16.17 -7.94 -0.36
N ARG A 3 -17.31 -7.28 -0.44
CA ARG A 3 -17.79 -6.22 0.45
C ARG A 3 -19.31 -6.10 0.37
N ARG A 4 -19.93 -5.31 1.25
CA ARG A 4 -21.38 -5.01 1.18
C ARG A 4 -21.80 -4.59 -0.24
N GLY A 5 -22.88 -5.19 -0.75
CA GLY A 5 -23.36 -5.01 -2.13
C GLY A 5 -22.69 -5.89 -3.18
N SER A 6 -21.74 -6.75 -2.80
CA SER A 6 -21.23 -7.80 -3.70
C SER A 6 -22.31 -8.85 -3.95
N THR A 7 -22.35 -9.42 -5.15
CA THR A 7 -23.42 -10.34 -5.59
C THR A 7 -22.93 -11.77 -5.89
N ASN A 8 -21.62 -12.05 -5.77
CA ASN A 8 -21.09 -13.40 -5.97
C ASN A 8 -21.45 -14.29 -4.78
N GLN A 9 -22.62 -14.94 -4.86
CA GLN A 9 -23.19 -15.74 -3.79
C GLN A 9 -22.27 -16.90 -3.36
N THR A 10 -21.62 -17.59 -4.31
CA THR A 10 -20.68 -18.69 -3.98
C THR A 10 -19.56 -18.21 -3.08
N ALA A 11 -18.96 -17.07 -3.41
CA ALA A 11 -17.84 -16.53 -2.64
C ALA A 11 -18.31 -15.95 -1.28
N ILE A 12 -19.53 -15.42 -1.20
CA ILE A 12 -20.15 -14.96 0.05
C ILE A 12 -20.48 -16.14 0.97
N SER A 13 -21.07 -17.21 0.45
CA SER A 13 -21.37 -18.41 1.24
C SER A 13 -20.09 -19.05 1.80
N LEU A 14 -19.03 -19.15 0.99
CA LEU A 14 -17.74 -19.61 1.47
C LEU A 14 -17.17 -18.71 2.59
N LEU A 15 -17.26 -17.39 2.42
CA LEU A 15 -16.85 -16.44 3.47
C LEU A 15 -17.62 -16.68 4.78
N GLN A 16 -18.95 -16.78 4.69
CA GLN A 16 -19.80 -16.97 5.86
C GLN A 16 -19.54 -18.31 6.55
N GLU A 17 -19.24 -19.37 5.80
CA GLU A 17 -18.82 -20.66 6.35
C GLU A 17 -17.49 -20.57 7.10
N LEU A 18 -16.48 -19.90 6.53
CA LEU A 18 -15.20 -19.71 7.22
C LEU A 18 -15.35 -18.82 8.46
N LEU A 19 -16.18 -17.78 8.41
CA LEU A 19 -16.48 -16.94 9.58
C LEU A 19 -17.23 -17.71 10.68
N LEU A 20 -18.14 -18.62 10.31
CA LEU A 20 -18.79 -19.54 11.24
C LEU A 20 -17.77 -20.46 11.91
N GLN A 21 -16.86 -21.06 11.14
CA GLN A 21 -15.77 -21.91 11.66
C GLN A 21 -14.81 -21.14 12.57
N ALA A 22 -14.55 -19.86 12.26
CA ALA A 22 -13.74 -18.97 13.09
C ALA A 22 -14.49 -18.41 14.32
N GLY A 23 -15.75 -18.80 14.54
CA GLY A 23 -16.56 -18.35 15.69
C GLY A 23 -17.06 -16.91 15.60
N MET A 24 -17.05 -16.32 14.40
CA MET A 24 -17.44 -14.92 14.15
C MET A 24 -18.89 -14.78 13.69
N LEU A 25 -19.53 -15.88 13.27
CA LEU A 25 -20.93 -15.96 12.87
C LEU A 25 -21.60 -17.18 13.49
N THR A 26 -22.92 -17.21 13.45
CA THR A 26 -23.75 -18.38 13.76
C THR A 26 -24.41 -18.94 12.51
N LYS A 27 -24.95 -20.16 12.58
CA LYS A 27 -25.63 -20.81 11.44
C LYS A 27 -26.81 -20.00 10.88
N THR A 28 -27.45 -19.16 11.69
CA THR A 28 -28.57 -18.33 11.22
C THR A 28 -28.13 -17.15 10.36
N ASP A 29 -26.84 -16.84 10.35
CA ASP A 29 -26.27 -15.69 9.64
C ASP A 29 -25.76 -16.07 8.24
N THR A 30 -25.68 -17.36 7.91
CA THR A 30 -25.11 -17.87 6.65
C THR A 30 -26.16 -17.93 5.52
N LYS A 31 -26.73 -16.78 5.15
CA LYS A 31 -27.81 -16.67 4.16
C LYS A 31 -27.33 -16.48 2.71
N GLY A 32 -26.02 -16.39 2.48
CA GLY A 32 -25.43 -16.13 1.16
C GLY A 32 -25.47 -14.65 0.75
N GLU A 33 -25.81 -13.74 1.66
CA GLU A 33 -25.84 -12.29 1.45
C GLU A 33 -24.79 -11.57 2.29
N PHE A 34 -24.03 -10.65 1.68
CA PHE A 34 -23.08 -9.80 2.43
C PHE A 34 -23.81 -8.58 2.98
N ASP A 35 -24.53 -8.79 4.07
CA ASP A 35 -25.31 -7.78 4.80
C ASP A 35 -24.47 -7.02 5.85
N GLN A 36 -25.13 -6.18 6.65
CA GLN A 36 -24.48 -5.42 7.71
C GLN A 36 -23.88 -6.34 8.79
N HIS A 37 -24.56 -7.45 9.12
CA HIS A 37 -24.09 -8.39 10.13
C HIS A 37 -22.83 -9.12 9.67
N THR A 38 -22.81 -9.59 8.41
CA THR A 38 -21.63 -10.18 7.77
C THR A 38 -20.46 -9.20 7.75
N GLU A 39 -20.69 -7.93 7.42
CA GLU A 39 -19.63 -6.92 7.47
C GLU A 39 -19.07 -6.72 8.89
N GLN A 40 -19.93 -6.68 9.91
CA GLN A 40 -19.51 -6.57 11.31
C GLN A 40 -18.66 -7.78 11.74
N ALA A 41 -19.08 -8.99 11.37
CA ALA A 41 -18.31 -10.22 11.61
C ALA A 41 -16.95 -10.20 10.92
N VAL A 42 -16.87 -9.71 9.67
CA VAL A 42 -15.59 -9.52 8.96
C VAL A 42 -14.69 -8.53 9.71
N LYS A 43 -15.22 -7.39 10.16
CA LYS A 43 -14.43 -6.40 10.92
C LYS A 43 -13.93 -6.97 12.25
N ALA A 44 -14.79 -7.69 12.97
CA ALA A 44 -14.43 -8.35 14.22
C ALA A 44 -13.33 -9.40 13.99
N PHE A 45 -13.46 -10.22 12.96
CA PHE A 45 -12.43 -11.19 12.56
C PHE A 45 -11.10 -10.51 12.21
N GLN A 46 -11.15 -9.47 11.38
CA GLN A 46 -9.97 -8.70 10.98
C GLN A 46 -9.26 -8.13 12.20
N LEU A 47 -10.00 -7.47 13.11
CA LEU A 47 -9.46 -6.91 14.34
C LEU A 47 -8.83 -7.99 15.24
N ALA A 48 -9.53 -9.09 15.48
CA ALA A 48 -9.08 -10.19 16.33
C ALA A 48 -7.78 -10.85 15.83
N ASN A 49 -7.51 -10.77 14.53
CA ASN A 49 -6.33 -11.35 13.89
C ASN A 49 -5.28 -10.30 13.49
N GLY A 50 -5.37 -9.08 14.01
CA GLY A 50 -4.37 -8.03 13.79
C GLY A 50 -4.33 -7.47 12.36
N LEU A 51 -5.42 -7.61 11.60
CA LEU A 51 -5.59 -6.99 10.28
C LEU A 51 -6.25 -5.61 10.41
N VAL A 52 -6.21 -4.83 9.34
CA VAL A 52 -7.04 -3.63 9.20
C VAL A 52 -8.52 -4.01 9.17
N ALA A 53 -9.31 -3.46 10.09
CA ALA A 53 -10.74 -3.76 10.25
C ALA A 53 -11.60 -2.89 9.31
N ASP A 54 -11.43 -3.05 8.00
CA ASP A 54 -12.13 -2.28 6.97
C ASP A 54 -13.43 -2.93 6.45
N GLY A 55 -13.74 -4.15 6.88
CA GLY A 55 -14.94 -4.89 6.48
C GLY A 55 -14.88 -5.41 5.04
N ILE A 56 -13.72 -5.37 4.39
CA ILE A 56 -13.52 -5.80 3.01
C ILE A 56 -12.69 -7.07 2.98
N VAL A 57 -13.22 -8.09 2.33
CA VAL A 57 -12.57 -9.39 2.20
C VAL A 57 -11.69 -9.39 0.95
N GLY A 58 -10.46 -8.93 1.14
CA GLY A 58 -9.36 -9.01 0.18
C GLY A 58 -8.49 -10.25 0.41
N GLU A 59 -7.37 -10.32 -0.32
CA GLU A 59 -6.40 -11.42 -0.23
C GLU A 59 -5.92 -11.68 1.21
N LYS A 60 -5.54 -10.61 1.93
CA LYS A 60 -5.10 -10.69 3.32
C LYS A 60 -6.12 -11.39 4.22
N THR A 61 -7.39 -10.96 4.14
CA THR A 61 -8.48 -11.54 4.94
C THR A 61 -8.74 -12.99 4.54
N TRP A 62 -8.70 -13.33 3.25
CA TRP A 62 -8.86 -14.71 2.79
C TRP A 62 -7.77 -15.64 3.29
N VAL A 63 -6.51 -15.24 3.16
CA VAL A 63 -5.36 -16.01 3.63
C VAL A 63 -5.46 -16.24 5.14
N THR A 64 -5.77 -15.20 5.91
CA THR A 64 -5.92 -15.32 7.36
C THR A 64 -7.11 -16.18 7.76
N LEU A 65 -8.27 -16.06 7.09
CA LEU A 65 -9.43 -16.93 7.32
C LEU A 65 -9.04 -18.39 7.13
N GLN A 66 -8.45 -18.74 5.99
CA GLN A 66 -8.02 -20.10 5.69
C GLN A 66 -7.03 -20.62 6.74
N GLN A 67 -6.03 -19.82 7.10
CA GLN A 67 -5.05 -20.20 8.13
C GLN A 67 -5.71 -20.49 9.48
N VAL A 68 -6.59 -19.60 9.95
CA VAL A 68 -7.28 -19.75 11.24
C VAL A 68 -8.21 -20.95 11.25
N THR A 69 -8.96 -21.17 10.16
CA THR A 69 -9.91 -22.30 10.08
C THR A 69 -9.22 -23.64 9.81
N SER A 70 -8.02 -23.64 9.20
CA SER A 70 -7.21 -24.84 8.96
C SER A 70 -6.24 -25.17 10.10
N ALA A 71 -6.05 -24.29 11.09
CA ALA A 71 -5.10 -24.44 12.20
C ALA A 71 -5.42 -25.57 13.21
N GLY A 72 -6.31 -26.51 12.86
CA GLY A 72 -6.29 -27.86 13.41
C GLY A 72 -5.07 -28.70 13.00
N GLN A 73 -4.17 -28.17 12.16
CA GLN A 73 -2.89 -28.80 11.79
C GLN A 73 -1.71 -27.85 11.99
N SER A 74 -0.79 -28.28 12.85
CA SER A 74 0.43 -27.59 13.26
C SER A 74 1.31 -27.18 12.07
N GLY A 75 1.49 -25.88 11.91
CA GLY A 75 2.55 -25.25 11.13
C GLY A 75 2.87 -23.89 11.72
N THR A 76 4.14 -23.52 11.78
CA THR A 76 4.58 -22.19 12.21
C THR A 76 4.02 -21.15 11.25
N VAL A 77 2.88 -20.54 11.58
CA VAL A 77 2.30 -19.45 10.77
C VAL A 77 3.24 -18.27 10.87
N GLN A 78 3.98 -17.99 9.81
CA GLN A 78 4.77 -16.77 9.71
C GLN A 78 3.81 -15.59 9.87
N LYS A 79 4.05 -14.76 10.90
CA LYS A 79 3.20 -13.60 11.17
C LYS A 79 3.14 -12.77 9.88
N PRO A 80 1.93 -12.57 9.31
CA PRO A 80 1.81 -11.86 8.05
C PRO A 80 2.36 -10.44 8.20
N ARG A 81 3.08 -9.96 7.19
CA ARG A 81 3.73 -8.64 7.17
C ARG A 81 2.73 -7.50 6.87
N TYR A 82 1.51 -7.60 7.39
CA TYR A 82 0.40 -6.72 7.05
C TYR A 82 0.20 -5.61 8.08
N LEU A 83 -0.28 -4.46 7.63
CA LEU A 83 -0.77 -3.43 8.56
C LEU A 83 -1.91 -3.96 9.43
N GLY A 84 -1.84 -3.62 10.71
CA GLY A 84 -2.94 -3.75 11.67
C GLY A 84 -3.42 -2.39 12.18
N GLU A 85 -4.45 -2.41 13.02
CA GLU A 85 -5.04 -1.18 13.59
C GLU A 85 -4.03 -0.34 14.40
N GLN A 86 -3.14 -1.00 15.15
CA GLN A 86 -2.14 -0.31 15.96
C GLN A 86 -1.13 0.47 15.12
N ASP A 87 -0.83 0.03 13.89
CA ASP A 87 0.09 0.75 13.01
C ASP A 87 -0.47 2.12 12.60
N PHE A 88 -1.78 2.23 12.40
CA PHE A 88 -2.43 3.52 12.13
C PHE A 88 -2.45 4.43 13.35
N VAL A 89 -2.63 3.88 14.55
CA VAL A 89 -2.54 4.65 15.80
C VAL A 89 -1.13 5.21 15.96
N ASN A 90 -0.10 4.38 15.78
CA ASN A 90 1.29 4.80 15.88
C ASN A 90 1.65 5.87 14.84
N ALA A 91 1.25 5.67 13.58
CA ALA A 91 1.45 6.64 12.51
C ALA A 91 0.73 7.96 12.80
N ALA A 92 -0.50 7.90 13.31
CA ALA A 92 -1.29 9.08 13.65
C ALA A 92 -0.65 9.87 14.80
N LEU A 93 -0.14 9.18 15.83
CA LEU A 93 0.63 9.80 16.92
C LEU A 93 1.90 10.48 16.38
N ALA A 94 2.68 9.81 15.53
CA ALA A 94 3.90 10.36 14.94
C ALA A 94 3.62 11.60 14.05
N LEU A 95 2.45 11.62 13.40
CA LEU A 95 2.01 12.73 12.56
C LEU A 95 1.23 13.80 13.33
N ASN A 96 0.90 13.59 14.60
CA ASN A 96 -0.08 14.38 15.34
C ASN A 96 -1.39 14.57 14.56
N LEU A 97 -1.99 13.48 14.10
CA LEU A 97 -3.26 13.45 13.37
C LEU A 97 -4.27 12.53 14.06
N GLU A 98 -5.53 12.62 13.68
CA GLU A 98 -6.54 11.63 14.04
C GLU A 98 -6.25 10.29 13.33
N PRO A 99 -6.32 9.13 14.00
CA PRO A 99 -6.18 7.82 13.34
C PRO A 99 -7.11 7.62 12.14
N ALA A 100 -8.34 8.19 12.22
CA ALA A 100 -9.30 8.17 11.13
C ALA A 100 -8.78 8.83 9.84
N ILE A 101 -7.95 9.88 9.94
CA ILE A 101 -7.33 10.55 8.78
C ILE A 101 -6.33 9.61 8.11
N VAL A 102 -5.44 8.98 8.89
CA VAL A 102 -4.43 8.06 8.36
C VAL A 102 -5.09 6.84 7.72
N LYS A 103 -6.13 6.28 8.34
CA LYS A 103 -6.92 5.18 7.79
C LYS A 103 -7.64 5.56 6.49
N ALA A 104 -8.20 6.76 6.41
CA ALA A 104 -8.85 7.26 5.20
C ALA A 104 -7.85 7.33 4.03
N VAL A 105 -6.67 7.89 4.30
CA VAL A 105 -5.59 7.98 3.32
C VAL A 105 -5.10 6.60 2.90
N TYR A 106 -4.82 5.69 3.85
CA TYR A 106 -4.48 4.30 3.52
C TYR A 106 -5.53 3.65 2.62
N LYS A 107 -6.81 3.86 2.91
CA LYS A 107 -7.88 3.21 2.15
C LYS A 107 -7.98 3.69 0.70
N VAL A 108 -7.60 4.94 0.43
CA VAL A 108 -7.70 5.55 -0.89
C VAL A 108 -6.39 5.45 -1.67
N GLU A 109 -5.26 5.65 -1.01
CA GLU A 109 -3.96 5.87 -1.64
C GLU A 109 -3.06 4.63 -1.63
N SER A 110 -3.37 3.61 -0.82
CA SER A 110 -2.58 2.39 -0.81
C SER A 110 -2.95 1.46 -1.96
N ASN A 111 -1.98 0.66 -2.37
CA ASN A 111 -2.14 -0.40 -3.35
C ASN A 111 -2.79 -1.69 -2.81
N GLY A 112 -3.36 -1.65 -1.60
CA GLY A 112 -3.95 -2.79 -0.89
C GLY A 112 -2.91 -3.75 -0.30
N ASN A 113 -2.00 -4.28 -1.13
CA ASN A 113 -0.90 -5.15 -0.73
C ASN A 113 0.46 -4.47 -0.96
N GLY A 114 1.30 -4.46 0.08
CA GLY A 114 2.66 -3.94 0.05
C GLY A 114 3.69 -4.95 -0.44
N PHE A 115 3.29 -6.21 -0.62
CA PHE A 115 4.14 -7.32 -1.02
C PHE A 115 3.51 -8.10 -2.19
N VAL A 116 4.35 -8.78 -2.96
CA VAL A 116 3.96 -9.78 -3.97
C VAL A 116 4.80 -11.03 -3.71
N GLY A 117 4.19 -12.04 -3.09
CA GLY A 117 4.95 -13.13 -2.45
C GLY A 117 5.84 -12.57 -1.34
N ASP A 118 7.12 -12.92 -1.35
CA ASP A 118 8.06 -12.44 -0.33
C ASP A 118 8.69 -11.07 -0.59
N LEU A 119 8.50 -10.53 -1.79
CA LEU A 119 9.15 -9.31 -2.25
C LEU A 119 8.22 -8.10 -2.04
N PRO A 120 8.77 -6.92 -1.68
CA PRO A 120 7.97 -5.70 -1.64
C PRO A 120 7.43 -5.42 -3.05
N LYS A 121 6.19 -4.91 -3.12
CA LYS A 121 5.61 -4.49 -4.38
C LYS A 121 6.41 -3.30 -4.91
N ILE A 122 6.89 -3.39 -6.15
CA ILE A 122 7.61 -2.30 -6.80
C ILE A 122 7.04 -1.99 -8.17
N LEU A 123 7.36 -0.79 -8.67
CA LEU A 123 7.35 -0.48 -10.10
C LEU A 123 8.71 0.13 -10.44
N PHE A 124 9.41 -0.45 -11.43
CA PHE A 124 10.71 0.06 -11.85
C PHE A 124 10.58 1.05 -13.01
N GLU A 125 11.15 2.23 -12.86
CA GLU A 125 11.04 3.33 -13.82
C GLU A 125 12.34 3.50 -14.63
N GLY A 126 12.42 2.87 -15.81
CA GLY A 126 13.62 2.92 -16.64
C GLY A 126 14.00 4.32 -17.14
N HIS A 127 13.03 5.25 -17.20
CA HIS A 127 13.27 6.66 -17.50
C HIS A 127 13.84 7.44 -16.31
N VAL A 128 13.41 7.11 -15.09
CA VAL A 128 14.06 7.64 -13.88
C VAL A 128 15.47 7.09 -13.79
N PHE A 129 15.70 5.81 -14.11
CA PHE A 129 17.04 5.23 -14.12
C PHE A 129 17.98 5.93 -15.09
N TRP A 130 17.48 6.28 -16.29
CA TRP A 130 18.21 7.13 -17.23
C TRP A 130 18.63 8.47 -16.60
N GLU A 131 17.70 9.16 -15.94
CA GLU A 131 17.98 10.43 -15.26
C GLU A 131 18.99 10.27 -14.11
N ARG A 132 18.83 9.25 -13.26
CA ARG A 132 19.72 9.00 -12.11
C ARG A 132 21.15 8.69 -12.55
N LEU A 133 21.34 7.93 -13.63
CA LEU A 133 22.67 7.67 -14.19
C LEU A 133 23.34 8.96 -14.69
N ASN A 134 22.59 9.85 -15.36
CA ASN A 134 23.12 11.16 -15.77
C ASN A 134 23.58 12.01 -14.58
N LEU A 135 22.83 12.01 -13.47
CA LEU A 135 23.18 12.77 -12.27
C LEU A 135 24.51 12.35 -11.64
N ILE A 136 24.93 11.10 -11.84
CA ILE A 136 26.22 10.58 -11.36
C ILE A 136 27.29 10.53 -12.46
N GLY A 137 27.05 11.19 -13.60
CA GLY A 137 28.00 11.27 -14.71
C GLY A 137 28.15 9.98 -15.53
N LYS A 138 27.27 8.98 -15.35
CA LYS A 138 27.24 7.78 -16.19
C LYS A 138 26.35 8.02 -17.40
N ASN A 139 26.92 8.03 -18.59
CA ASN A 139 26.18 8.27 -19.84
C ASN A 139 25.23 7.10 -20.16
N PRO A 140 23.90 7.25 -19.99
CA PRO A 140 22.94 6.17 -20.20
C PRO A 140 22.78 5.80 -21.68
N LEU A 141 23.09 6.69 -22.63
CA LEU A 141 23.01 6.37 -24.06
C LEU A 141 23.94 5.21 -24.44
N LYS A 142 25.12 5.14 -23.80
CA LYS A 142 26.07 4.04 -24.01
C LYS A 142 25.64 2.74 -23.33
N LEU A 143 24.93 2.85 -22.21
CA LEU A 143 24.49 1.72 -21.39
C LEU A 143 23.15 1.13 -21.87
N ALA A 144 22.36 1.89 -22.63
CA ALA A 144 21.05 1.49 -23.11
C ALA A 144 21.09 0.41 -24.20
N VAL A 145 22.20 0.28 -24.93
CA VAL A 145 22.38 -0.79 -25.92
C VAL A 145 22.34 -2.13 -25.21
N GLY A 146 21.37 -2.97 -25.59
CA GLY A 146 21.10 -4.24 -24.92
C GLY A 146 20.48 -4.08 -23.54
N ASN A 147 19.92 -2.93 -23.17
CA ASN A 147 19.16 -2.68 -21.93
C ASN A 147 17.89 -1.84 -22.18
N GLU A 148 17.36 -1.86 -23.41
CA GLU A 148 16.29 -0.99 -23.89
C GLU A 148 14.99 -1.12 -23.09
N THR A 149 14.78 -2.25 -22.41
CA THR A 149 13.58 -2.51 -21.59
C THR A 149 13.68 -1.99 -20.16
N ILE A 150 14.87 -1.56 -19.73
CA ILE A 150 15.14 -1.04 -18.38
C ILE A 150 15.81 0.33 -18.39
N LEU A 151 16.22 0.85 -19.54
CA LEU A 151 16.94 2.11 -19.63
C LEU A 151 16.54 2.87 -20.91
N TYR A 152 15.75 3.93 -20.76
CA TYR A 152 15.16 4.67 -21.87
C TYR A 152 14.87 6.14 -21.49
N PRO A 153 14.98 7.13 -22.38
CA PRO A 153 14.95 8.55 -21.99
C PRO A 153 13.57 9.15 -21.74
N LYS A 154 12.49 8.49 -22.17
CA LYS A 154 11.11 9.02 -22.07
C LYS A 154 10.21 8.03 -21.36
N TRP A 155 9.32 8.52 -20.51
CA TRP A 155 8.33 7.69 -19.83
C TRP A 155 7.53 6.83 -20.83
N THR A 156 7.40 5.55 -20.52
CA THR A 156 6.56 4.60 -21.26
C THR A 156 6.18 3.42 -20.37
N LYS A 157 4.95 2.95 -20.54
CA LYS A 157 4.43 1.75 -19.86
C LYS A 157 4.73 0.43 -20.58
N VAL A 158 5.26 0.49 -21.81
CA VAL A 158 5.44 -0.69 -22.69
C VAL A 158 6.31 -1.78 -22.04
N HIS A 159 7.25 -1.38 -21.19
CA HIS A 159 8.20 -2.31 -20.58
C HIS A 159 7.76 -2.84 -19.21
N TYR A 160 6.63 -2.39 -18.67
CA TYR A 160 6.13 -2.87 -17.39
C TYR A 160 5.64 -4.32 -17.53
N LEU A 161 6.19 -5.19 -16.69
CA LEU A 161 5.79 -6.59 -16.56
C LEU A 161 4.74 -6.77 -15.45
N GLY A 162 4.77 -5.92 -14.43
CA GLY A 162 3.84 -5.94 -13.31
C GLY A 162 4.03 -7.11 -12.33
N GLY A 163 3.51 -6.94 -11.12
CA GLY A 163 3.62 -7.92 -10.04
C GLY A 163 5.08 -8.22 -9.67
N ALA A 164 5.37 -9.46 -9.31
CA ALA A 164 6.72 -9.88 -8.91
C ALA A 164 7.75 -9.74 -10.05
N ARG A 165 7.30 -9.69 -11.32
CA ARG A 165 8.20 -9.61 -12.48
C ARG A 165 8.89 -8.26 -12.62
N GLU A 166 8.42 -7.20 -11.95
CA GLU A 166 9.16 -5.94 -11.90
C GLU A 166 10.53 -6.09 -11.23
N HIS A 167 10.69 -7.06 -10.32
CA HIS A 167 11.99 -7.35 -9.71
C HIS A 167 13.01 -7.89 -10.73
N LEU A 168 12.55 -8.54 -11.82
CA LEU A 168 13.46 -8.95 -12.89
C LEU A 168 14.08 -7.72 -13.60
N ARG A 169 13.30 -6.65 -13.75
CA ARG A 169 13.76 -5.39 -14.35
C ARG A 169 14.70 -4.66 -13.41
N LEU A 170 14.34 -4.56 -12.13
CA LEU A 170 15.19 -3.96 -11.10
C LEU A 170 16.53 -4.70 -10.99
N ASN A 171 16.53 -6.03 -10.88
CA ASN A 171 17.77 -6.83 -10.75
C ASN A 171 18.71 -6.62 -11.93
N ARG A 172 18.18 -6.50 -13.16
CA ARG A 172 18.98 -6.19 -14.34
C ARG A 172 19.58 -4.78 -14.28
N ALA A 173 18.83 -3.80 -13.77
CA ALA A 173 19.32 -2.45 -13.58
C ALA A 173 20.36 -2.34 -12.44
N GLU A 174 20.19 -3.11 -11.36
CA GLU A 174 21.16 -3.17 -10.25
C GLU A 174 22.52 -3.70 -10.73
N ALA A 175 22.54 -4.60 -11.70
CA ALA A 175 23.77 -5.09 -12.33
C ALA A 175 24.54 -3.99 -13.12
N ILE A 176 23.86 -2.91 -13.54
CA ILE A 176 24.50 -1.74 -14.15
C ILE A 176 24.98 -0.77 -13.06
N HIS A 177 24.08 -0.42 -12.13
CA HIS A 177 24.40 0.42 -10.99
C HIS A 177 23.31 0.33 -9.91
N GLN A 178 23.63 -0.35 -8.80
CA GLN A 178 22.71 -0.71 -7.72
C GLN A 178 21.93 0.47 -7.12
N ASP A 179 22.62 1.47 -6.57
CA ASP A 179 21.97 2.57 -5.86
C ASP A 179 20.97 3.32 -6.75
N THR A 180 21.41 3.73 -7.93
CA THR A 180 20.56 4.47 -8.87
C THR A 180 19.40 3.62 -9.38
N ALA A 181 19.57 2.29 -9.51
CA ALA A 181 18.48 1.40 -9.88
C ALA A 181 17.41 1.34 -8.79
N ARG A 182 17.81 1.16 -7.52
CA ARG A 182 16.90 1.16 -6.36
C ARG A 182 16.20 2.49 -6.16
N GLU A 183 16.92 3.58 -6.38
CA GLU A 183 16.36 4.94 -6.40
C GLU A 183 15.30 5.14 -7.48
N SER A 184 15.36 4.36 -8.56
CA SER A 184 14.48 4.46 -9.73
C SER A 184 13.28 3.52 -9.67
N ALA A 185 13.02 2.89 -8.53
CA ALA A 185 11.82 2.13 -8.28
C ALA A 185 10.94 2.82 -7.23
N SER A 186 9.62 2.68 -7.37
CA SER A 186 8.66 2.93 -6.29
C SER A 186 8.49 1.68 -5.44
N TRP A 187 8.24 1.86 -4.13
CA TRP A 187 8.24 0.76 -3.18
C TRP A 187 7.00 0.71 -2.31
N GLY A 188 6.51 -0.51 -2.09
CA GLY A 188 5.51 -0.86 -1.09
C GLY A 188 4.11 -0.33 -1.33
N LEU A 189 3.33 -0.30 -0.25
CA LEU A 189 1.91 0.08 -0.22
C LEU A 189 1.62 1.42 -0.91
N PHE A 190 2.45 2.41 -0.64
CA PHE A 190 2.23 3.80 -1.06
C PHE A 190 3.09 4.22 -2.26
N GLN A 191 3.88 3.30 -2.82
CA GLN A 191 4.72 3.54 -4.00
C GLN A 191 5.64 4.75 -3.85
N ILE A 192 6.28 4.89 -2.68
CA ILE A 192 7.26 5.94 -2.46
C ILE A 192 8.51 5.65 -3.31
N MET A 193 8.93 6.63 -4.10
CA MET A 193 10.11 6.50 -4.96
C MET A 193 11.40 6.42 -4.15
N GLY A 194 12.28 5.49 -4.51
CA GLY A 194 13.53 5.22 -3.80
C GLY A 194 14.45 6.44 -3.74
N TYR A 195 14.48 7.29 -4.78
CA TYR A 195 15.29 8.52 -4.79
C TYR A 195 14.95 9.50 -3.64
N HIS A 196 13.84 9.30 -2.94
CA HIS A 196 13.49 10.08 -1.76
C HIS A 196 14.23 9.68 -0.48
N TRP A 197 14.94 8.54 -0.44
CA TRP A 197 15.58 7.99 0.76
C TRP A 197 16.29 9.06 1.60
N LYS A 198 17.10 9.91 0.95
CA LYS A 198 17.88 10.95 1.62
C LYS A 198 17.00 12.07 2.16
N THR A 199 16.00 12.50 1.39
CA THR A 199 15.06 13.56 1.81
C THR A 199 14.10 13.10 2.91
N LEU A 200 13.93 11.79 3.05
CA LEU A 200 13.13 11.14 4.09
C LEU A 200 14.00 10.64 5.25
N ASP A 201 15.22 11.14 5.37
CA ASP A 201 16.12 10.88 6.51
C ASP A 201 16.40 9.37 6.75
N TYR A 202 16.44 8.56 5.68
CA TYR A 202 17.02 7.21 5.72
C TYR A 202 18.54 7.29 5.64
N LEU A 203 19.24 6.30 6.21
CA LEU A 203 20.70 6.29 6.26
C LEU A 203 21.34 6.14 4.88
N SER A 204 20.71 5.33 4.03
CA SER A 204 21.10 5.06 2.65
C SER A 204 19.90 4.53 1.86
N ILE A 205 20.07 4.37 0.54
CA ILE A 205 19.08 3.65 -0.27
C ILE A 205 18.94 2.19 0.18
N ASP A 206 20.00 1.56 0.68
CA ASP A 206 19.97 0.18 1.19
C ASP A 206 19.17 0.05 2.49
N ASP A 207 19.32 1.02 3.41
CA ASP A 207 18.48 1.12 4.61
C ASP A 207 17.02 1.29 4.21
N PHE A 208 16.72 2.23 3.29
CA PHE A 208 15.37 2.41 2.77
C PHE A 208 14.77 1.11 2.19
N VAL A 209 15.48 0.44 1.29
CA VAL A 209 15.00 -0.81 0.67
C VAL A 209 14.84 -1.93 1.69
N THR A 210 15.77 -2.06 2.63
CA THR A 210 15.71 -3.05 3.72
C THR A 210 14.45 -2.83 4.58
N ARG A 211 14.14 -1.57 4.92
CA ARG A 211 12.91 -1.20 5.64
C ARG A 211 11.67 -1.59 4.85
N MET A 212 11.63 -1.30 3.55
CA MET A 212 10.49 -1.66 2.68
C MET A 212 10.24 -3.17 2.60
N GLN A 213 11.27 -4.00 2.82
CA GLN A 213 11.18 -5.46 2.83
C GLN A 213 10.68 -6.04 4.17
N GLN A 214 10.84 -5.31 5.27
CA GLN A 214 10.56 -5.83 6.61
C GLN A 214 9.07 -6.00 6.90
N HIS A 215 8.28 -4.95 6.71
CA HIS A 215 6.87 -4.94 7.08
C HIS A 215 6.09 -3.83 6.37
N GLU A 216 4.78 -3.99 6.19
CA GLU A 216 3.95 -2.90 5.64
C GLU A 216 3.91 -1.66 6.54
N SER A 217 4.19 -1.79 7.84
CA SER A 217 4.33 -0.64 8.76
C SER A 217 5.53 0.23 8.43
N GLU A 218 6.64 -0.37 7.98
CA GLU A 218 7.80 0.38 7.48
C GLU A 218 7.47 1.11 6.17
N GLN A 219 6.63 0.50 5.32
CA GLN A 219 6.13 1.13 4.09
C GLN A 219 5.18 2.30 4.39
N LEU A 220 4.36 2.18 5.45
CA LEU A 220 3.54 3.27 5.97
C LEU A 220 4.43 4.39 6.55
N GLU A 221 5.48 4.05 7.29
CA GLU A 221 6.44 5.03 7.82
C GLU A 221 7.09 5.86 6.71
N ALA A 222 7.52 5.23 5.60
CA ALA A 222 8.04 5.98 4.43
C ALA A 222 7.02 6.98 3.88
N PHE A 223 5.74 6.59 3.83
CA PHE A 223 4.66 7.49 3.44
C PHE A 223 4.46 8.63 4.44
N CYS A 224 4.47 8.34 5.75
CA CYS A 224 4.35 9.34 6.81
C CYS A 224 5.46 10.40 6.71
N ARG A 225 6.70 9.97 6.54
CA ARG A 225 7.83 10.89 6.30
C ARG A 225 7.64 11.70 5.03
N PHE A 226 7.17 11.07 3.95
CA PHE A 226 6.94 11.75 2.69
C PHE A 226 5.93 12.88 2.82
N ILE A 227 4.79 12.66 3.47
CA ILE A 227 3.77 13.71 3.62
C ILE A 227 4.18 14.84 4.57
N GLN A 228 5.09 14.59 5.52
CA GLN A 228 5.68 15.63 6.37
C GLN A 228 6.64 16.53 5.58
N LYS A 229 7.41 15.95 4.66
CA LYS A 229 8.44 16.67 3.88
C LYS A 229 7.90 17.32 2.61
N LYS A 230 6.93 16.69 1.94
CA LYS A 230 6.36 17.18 0.68
C LYS A 230 5.52 18.42 0.95
N LYS A 231 5.89 19.55 0.33
CA LYS A 231 5.19 20.83 0.46
C LYS A 231 4.30 21.16 -0.74
N ALA A 232 3.15 21.74 -0.46
CA ALA A 232 2.32 22.45 -1.41
C ALA A 232 2.93 23.81 -1.78
N LYS A 233 2.41 24.47 -2.83
CA LYS A 233 2.85 25.83 -3.21
C LYS A 233 2.66 26.86 -2.09
N SER A 234 1.72 26.64 -1.18
CA SER A 234 1.50 27.47 0.00
C SER A 234 2.59 27.35 1.06
N GLY A 235 3.52 26.39 0.94
CA GLY A 235 4.52 26.07 1.96
C GLY A 235 4.02 25.08 3.03
N MET A 236 2.73 24.78 3.07
CA MET A 236 2.15 23.74 3.93
C MET A 236 2.61 22.35 3.50
N SER A 237 2.89 21.47 4.46
CA SER A 237 3.11 20.06 4.14
C SER A 237 1.80 19.36 3.77
N LEU A 238 1.90 18.19 3.12
CA LEU A 238 0.72 17.35 2.90
C LEU A 238 0.11 16.89 4.23
N ARG A 239 0.93 16.67 5.26
CA ARG A 239 0.46 16.42 6.63
C ARG A 239 -0.40 17.58 7.16
N ASP A 240 0.00 18.83 6.93
CA ASP A 240 -0.76 20.01 7.39
C ASP A 240 -2.09 20.15 6.64
N LEU A 241 -2.11 19.83 5.34
CA LEU A 241 -3.36 19.78 4.56
C LEU A 241 -4.31 18.71 5.11
N LEU A 242 -3.78 17.55 5.50
CA LEU A 242 -4.58 16.48 6.11
C LEU A 242 -5.14 16.89 7.49
N GLU A 243 -4.36 17.56 8.32
CA GLU A 243 -4.83 18.09 9.62
C GLU A 243 -6.03 19.03 9.42
N GLN A 244 -5.95 19.92 8.44
CA GLN A 244 -7.02 20.84 8.06
C GLN A 244 -8.15 20.17 7.26
N LYS A 245 -8.05 18.86 7.00
CA LYS A 245 -8.99 18.08 6.19
C LYS A 245 -9.21 18.69 4.80
N ASP A 246 -8.16 19.32 4.25
CA ASP A 246 -8.13 19.85 2.89
C ASP A 246 -7.83 18.72 1.90
N TRP A 247 -8.83 17.85 1.72
CA TRP A 247 -8.74 16.66 0.88
C TRP A 247 -8.42 17.00 -0.58
N ALA A 248 -8.91 18.13 -1.07
CA ALA A 248 -8.72 18.56 -2.44
C ALA A 248 -7.27 18.95 -2.71
N ASN A 249 -6.66 19.79 -1.87
CA ASN A 249 -5.26 20.13 -2.03
C ASN A 249 -4.35 18.95 -1.70
N PHE A 250 -4.66 18.15 -0.68
CA PHE A 250 -3.89 16.92 -0.43
C PHE A 250 -3.87 16.03 -1.68
N ALA A 251 -5.04 15.72 -2.24
CA ALA A 251 -5.16 14.86 -3.42
C ALA A 251 -4.46 15.48 -4.65
N LEU A 252 -4.54 16.80 -4.84
CA LEU A 252 -3.84 17.49 -5.93
C LEU A 252 -2.31 17.31 -5.83
N TYR A 253 -1.72 17.50 -4.65
CA TYR A 253 -0.27 17.47 -4.51
C TYR A 253 0.30 16.05 -4.32
N TYR A 254 -0.54 15.08 -3.93
CA TYR A 254 -0.17 13.69 -3.86
C TYR A 254 -0.38 12.96 -5.20
N ASN A 255 -1.57 13.08 -5.81
CA ASN A 255 -1.95 12.35 -7.02
C ASN A 255 -1.75 13.16 -8.32
N GLY A 256 -1.53 14.47 -8.23
CA GLY A 256 -1.37 15.35 -9.39
C GLY A 256 -2.69 15.93 -9.91
N THR A 257 -2.62 16.66 -11.02
CA THR A 257 -3.75 17.44 -11.58
C THR A 257 -4.94 16.59 -12.02
N GLY A 258 -4.74 15.31 -12.28
CA GLY A 258 -5.79 14.35 -12.62
C GLY A 258 -6.65 13.89 -11.42
N TYR A 259 -6.39 14.37 -10.20
CA TYR A 259 -7.03 13.82 -9.00
C TYR A 259 -8.57 13.90 -9.02
N ARG A 260 -9.15 14.97 -9.57
CA ARG A 260 -10.62 15.16 -9.64
C ARG A 260 -11.29 14.15 -10.54
N GLN A 261 -10.66 13.78 -11.66
CA GLN A 261 -11.21 12.79 -12.59
C GLN A 261 -11.38 11.42 -11.93
N ASN A 262 -10.55 11.13 -10.91
CA ASN A 262 -10.59 9.91 -10.13
C ASN A 262 -11.29 10.07 -8.78
N ALA A 263 -11.86 11.24 -8.49
CA ALA A 263 -12.57 11.59 -7.26
C ALA A 263 -11.79 11.29 -5.97
N TYR A 264 -10.46 11.47 -5.98
CA TYR A 264 -9.61 11.15 -4.83
C TYR A 264 -10.02 11.90 -3.55
N ASP A 265 -10.34 13.18 -3.70
CA ASP A 265 -10.78 14.06 -2.62
C ASP A 265 -12.11 13.63 -1.99
N ASP A 266 -13.10 13.31 -2.81
CA ASP A 266 -14.39 12.81 -2.32
C ASP A 266 -14.25 11.44 -1.65
N LYS A 267 -13.43 10.54 -2.22
CA LYS A 267 -13.12 9.24 -1.60
C LYS A 267 -12.46 9.42 -0.24
N LEU A 268 -11.46 10.30 -0.12
CA LEU A 268 -10.77 10.58 1.15
C LEU A 268 -11.76 11.09 2.21
N ARG A 269 -12.61 12.07 1.82
CA ARG A 269 -13.64 12.63 2.70
C ARG A 269 -14.64 11.58 3.16
N GLU A 270 -15.11 10.72 2.25
CA GLU A 270 -16.06 9.65 2.56
C GLU A 270 -15.45 8.63 3.53
N GLN A 271 -14.21 8.18 3.28
CA GLN A 271 -13.53 7.24 4.15
C GLN A 271 -13.24 7.84 5.53
N TYR A 272 -12.83 9.11 5.60
CA TYR A 272 -12.65 9.81 6.88
C TYR A 272 -13.94 9.80 7.70
N ARG A 273 -15.08 10.18 7.10
CA ARG A 273 -16.39 10.15 7.77
C ARG A 273 -16.73 8.76 8.32
N LYS A 274 -16.47 7.71 7.55
CA LYS A 274 -16.72 6.32 8.00
C LYS A 274 -15.87 5.96 9.21
N PHE A 275 -14.58 6.31 9.19
CA PHE A 275 -13.67 5.97 10.29
C PHE A 275 -13.84 6.87 11.52
N SER A 276 -14.28 8.12 11.36
CA SER A 276 -14.54 9.03 12.48
C SER A 276 -15.83 8.71 13.25
N THR A 277 -16.77 7.99 12.64
CA THR A 277 -18.00 7.54 13.32
C THR A 277 -17.88 6.17 13.99
N LEU A 278 -16.74 5.49 13.82
CA LEU A 278 -16.46 4.16 14.35
C LEU A 278 -15.59 4.19 15.62
N SER A 279 -15.28 5.38 16.13
CA SER A 279 -14.51 5.63 17.36
C SER A 279 -15.40 5.87 18.56
#